data_AF-A0A2V6ILW0-F1
#
_entry.id   AF-A0A2V6ILW0-F1
#
_cell.length_a   1.000
_cell.length_b   1.000
_cell.length_c   1.000
_cell.angle_alpha   90.00
_cell.angle_beta   90.00
_cell.angle_gamma   90.00
#
_symmetry.space_group_name_H-M   'P 1'
#
loop_
_entity.id
_entity.type
_entity.pdbx_description
1 polymer ?
#
loop_
_entity_poly.entity_id
_entity_poly.type
_entity_poly.pdbx_seq_one_letter_code
_entity_poly.pdbx_strand_id
1 'polypeptide(L)'
;MGVTLKVLRRGTHRSASLDDTLKRALPLAPVMGITRVANVTGLDSVGIPVVMVCRPNSRSVAVSQGKGIDLASARASGLMEAVELYHAETITLPLRLATYEELRYQHNVVEVDDLPRAFESRFHPFLRLLWCEGSDLLSGESLLVPYEMVHTNYAVPLPDGHGCFAASSNGLASGNTLIEAISQGICEVIERHATSLWKRRQGFDQD
;
A
#
# COMPACT_ATOMS: atom_id res chain seq x y z
N MET A 1 -0.50 4.44 23.16
CA MET A 1 -0.92 3.19 22.48
C MET A 1 -0.61 2.00 23.38
N GLY A 2 -1.52 1.02 23.50
CA GLY A 2 -1.26 -0.19 24.28
C GLY A 2 -0.21 -1.09 23.63
N VAL A 3 0.42 -1.97 24.43
CA VAL A 3 1.42 -2.93 23.92
C VAL A 3 0.72 -3.98 23.06
N THR A 4 1.14 -4.10 21.79
CA THR A 4 0.69 -5.17 20.90
C THR A 4 1.69 -6.33 20.95
N LEU A 5 1.26 -7.48 21.46
CA LEU A 5 2.12 -8.66 21.60
C LEU A 5 2.15 -9.47 20.29
N LYS A 6 3.35 -9.92 19.90
CA LYS A 6 3.53 -10.85 18.78
C LYS A 6 3.17 -12.27 19.23
N VAL A 7 2.07 -12.80 18.71
CA VAL A 7 1.56 -14.16 18.96
C VAL A 7 2.17 -15.16 17.95
N LEU A 8 2.37 -14.74 16.69
CA LEU A 8 2.99 -15.54 15.65
C LEU A 8 4.35 -14.94 15.27
N ARG A 9 5.39 -15.79 15.23
CA ARG A 9 6.76 -15.39 14.83
C ARG A 9 7.37 -16.30 13.77
N ARG A 10 6.77 -17.46 13.50
CA ARG A 10 7.25 -18.41 12.49
C ARG A 10 6.70 -17.99 11.13
N GLY A 11 7.58 -17.75 10.16
CA GLY A 11 7.22 -17.33 8.80
C GLY A 11 6.76 -15.87 8.65
N THR A 12 6.23 -15.27 9.71
CA THR A 12 5.81 -13.86 9.77
C THR A 12 5.77 -13.40 11.24
N HIS A 13 5.67 -12.08 11.47
CA HIS A 13 5.46 -11.49 12.79
C HIS A 13 4.06 -10.89 12.89
N ARG A 14 3.16 -11.54 13.64
CA ARG A 14 1.76 -11.10 13.81
C ARG A 14 1.27 -11.16 15.25
N SER A 15 0.25 -10.38 15.57
CA SER A 15 -0.45 -10.27 16.87
C SER A 15 -1.60 -11.26 17.00
N ALA A 16 -1.91 -12.01 15.95
CA ALA A 16 -2.89 -13.09 15.92
C ALA A 16 -2.37 -14.24 15.04
N SER A 17 -3.01 -15.41 15.17
CA SER A 17 -2.80 -16.51 14.21
C SER A 17 -3.36 -16.14 12.84
N LEU A 18 -2.84 -16.77 11.78
CA LEU A 18 -3.32 -16.52 10.41
C LEU A 18 -4.71 -17.10 10.18
N ASP A 19 -5.07 -18.19 10.88
CA ASP A 19 -6.45 -18.69 10.90
C ASP A 19 -7.41 -17.68 11.51
N ASP A 20 -7.03 -16.99 12.59
CA ASP A 20 -7.88 -15.96 13.19
C ASP A 20 -7.96 -14.71 12.32
N THR A 21 -6.88 -14.33 11.64
CA THR A 21 -6.92 -13.29 10.59
C THR A 21 -7.92 -13.66 9.50
N LEU A 22 -7.85 -14.89 8.97
CA LEU A 22 -8.76 -15.39 7.95
C LEU A 22 -10.21 -15.41 8.43
N LYS A 23 -10.47 -15.92 9.64
CA LYS A 23 -11.81 -15.93 10.25
C LYS A 23 -12.42 -14.54 10.34
N ARG A 24 -11.62 -13.50 10.59
CA ARG A 24 -12.08 -12.11 10.65
C ARG A 24 -12.27 -11.47 9.27
N ALA A 25 -11.33 -11.68 8.35
CA ALA A 25 -11.32 -10.99 7.06
C ALA A 25 -12.21 -11.64 6.01
N LEU A 26 -12.31 -12.98 5.99
CA LEU A 26 -13.03 -13.72 4.95
C LEU A 26 -14.53 -13.40 4.88
N PRO A 27 -15.27 -13.18 6.00
CA PRO A 27 -16.67 -12.74 5.93
C PRO A 27 -16.89 -11.40 5.23
N LEU A 28 -15.87 -10.53 5.19
CA LEU A 28 -15.93 -9.22 4.53
C LEU A 28 -15.63 -9.30 3.03
N ALA A 29 -15.13 -10.45 2.55
CA ALA A 29 -14.72 -10.64 1.15
C ALA A 29 -15.78 -10.21 0.12
N PRO A 30 -17.09 -10.55 0.26
CA PRO A 30 -18.10 -10.13 -0.72
C PRO A 30 -18.25 -8.61 -0.81
N VAL A 31 -18.16 -7.89 0.30
CA VAL A 31 -18.26 -6.42 0.34
C VAL A 31 -17.09 -5.77 -0.39
N MET A 32 -15.90 -6.37 -0.28
CA MET A 32 -14.69 -5.91 -0.96
C MET A 32 -14.63 -6.35 -2.44
N GLY A 33 -15.66 -7.04 -2.95
CA GLY A 33 -15.68 -7.60 -4.29
C GLY A 33 -14.69 -8.74 -4.48
N ILE A 34 -14.21 -9.35 -3.38
CA ILE A 34 -13.39 -10.58 -3.39
C ILE A 34 -14.32 -11.77 -3.55
N THR A 35 -13.85 -12.66 -4.38
CA THR A 35 -14.78 -13.29 -5.28
C THR A 35 -14.28 -14.72 -5.53
N ARG A 36 -12.95 -14.92 -5.61
CA ARG A 36 -12.24 -16.19 -5.60
C ARG A 36 -10.97 -16.06 -4.75
N VAL A 37 -10.61 -17.14 -4.06
CA VAL A 37 -9.29 -17.39 -3.48
C VAL A 37 -8.87 -18.79 -3.93
N ALA A 38 -7.91 -18.88 -4.85
CA ALA A 38 -7.51 -20.15 -5.47
C ALA A 38 -6.08 -20.53 -5.11
N ASN A 39 -5.86 -21.79 -4.77
CA ASN A 39 -4.52 -22.34 -4.55
C ASN A 39 -3.88 -22.66 -5.90
N VAL A 40 -2.75 -22.03 -6.20
CA VAL A 40 -2.01 -22.19 -7.45
C VAL A 40 -0.63 -22.80 -7.26
N THR A 41 -0.33 -23.30 -6.06
CA THR A 41 0.95 -23.94 -5.71
C THR A 41 1.36 -25.02 -6.73
N GLY A 42 0.42 -25.80 -7.24
CA GLY A 42 0.70 -26.88 -8.20
C GLY A 42 1.02 -26.40 -9.62
N LEU A 43 1.07 -25.09 -9.89
CA LEU A 43 1.50 -24.54 -11.16
C LEU A 43 3.03 -24.36 -11.24
N ASP A 44 3.75 -24.53 -10.12
CA ASP A 44 5.20 -24.57 -10.09
C ASP A 44 5.75 -25.91 -9.57
N SER A 45 7.08 -26.07 -9.60
CA SER A 45 7.80 -27.23 -9.08
C SER A 45 8.55 -26.94 -7.78
N VAL A 46 8.45 -25.73 -7.22
CA VAL A 46 9.16 -25.31 -6.01
C VAL A 46 8.43 -25.83 -4.76
N GLY A 47 7.10 -25.94 -4.84
CA GLY A 47 6.27 -26.48 -3.76
C GLY A 47 6.02 -25.50 -2.62
N ILE A 48 6.32 -24.20 -2.82
CA ILE A 48 6.00 -23.15 -1.86
C ILE A 48 4.51 -22.78 -2.02
N PRO A 49 3.73 -22.75 -0.93
CA PRO A 49 2.33 -22.35 -0.99
C PRO A 49 2.11 -20.96 -1.60
N VAL A 50 1.39 -20.93 -2.72
CA VAL A 50 0.97 -19.71 -3.42
C VAL A 50 -0.53 -19.76 -3.72
N VAL A 51 -1.20 -18.62 -3.54
CA VAL A 51 -2.62 -18.42 -3.87
C VAL A 51 -2.81 -17.17 -4.72
N MET A 52 -3.90 -17.13 -5.47
CA MET A 52 -4.40 -15.93 -6.13
C MET A 52 -5.73 -15.51 -5.50
N VAL A 53 -5.95 -14.20 -5.35
CA VAL A 53 -7.18 -13.62 -4.80
C VAL A 53 -7.76 -12.64 -5.81
N CYS A 54 -8.98 -12.91 -6.29
CA CYS A 54 -9.56 -12.16 -7.40
C CYS A 54 -10.58 -11.13 -6.92
N ARG A 55 -10.43 -9.89 -7.41
CA ARG A 55 -11.37 -8.76 -7.34
C ARG A 55 -11.62 -8.21 -8.76
N PRO A 56 -12.54 -8.81 -9.55
CA PRO A 56 -12.71 -8.49 -10.97
C PRO A 56 -12.97 -7.01 -11.27
N ASN A 57 -13.67 -6.31 -10.39
CA ASN A 57 -14.00 -4.89 -10.53
C ASN A 57 -13.09 -4.00 -9.65
N SER A 58 -11.88 -4.46 -9.31
CA SER A 58 -10.87 -3.62 -8.68
C SER A 58 -10.56 -2.43 -9.58
N ARG A 59 -10.32 -1.28 -8.96
CA ARG A 59 -9.87 -0.06 -9.65
C ARG A 59 -8.35 0.00 -9.83
N SER A 60 -7.65 -1.03 -9.38
CA SER A 60 -6.20 -1.18 -9.44
C SER A 60 -5.82 -2.51 -10.13
N VAL A 61 -5.33 -3.49 -9.38
CA VAL A 61 -5.01 -4.84 -9.86
C VAL A 61 -6.14 -5.81 -9.46
N ALA A 62 -6.67 -6.52 -10.45
CA ALA A 62 -7.79 -7.44 -10.24
C ALA A 62 -7.42 -8.77 -9.55
N VAL A 63 -6.12 -9.10 -9.46
CA VAL A 63 -5.64 -10.33 -8.85
C VAL A 63 -4.44 -10.06 -7.95
N SER A 64 -4.65 -10.18 -6.64
CA SER A 64 -3.59 -10.16 -5.62
C SER A 64 -2.96 -11.54 -5.47
N GLN A 65 -1.68 -11.59 -5.10
CA GLN A 65 -0.96 -12.85 -4.90
C GLN A 65 -0.67 -13.05 -3.42
N GLY A 66 -0.88 -14.28 -2.94
CA GLY A 66 -0.58 -14.64 -1.56
C GLY A 66 0.47 -15.73 -1.51
N LYS A 67 1.44 -15.59 -0.61
CA LYS A 67 2.50 -16.59 -0.43
C LYS A 67 2.76 -16.85 1.04
N GLY A 68 3.23 -18.04 1.38
CA GLY A 68 3.51 -18.37 2.77
C GLY A 68 4.21 -19.71 2.95
N ILE A 69 4.65 -19.97 4.18
CA ILE A 69 5.30 -21.24 4.56
C ILE A 69 4.31 -22.41 4.63
N ASP A 70 3.02 -22.11 4.70
CA ASP A 70 1.89 -23.05 4.65
C ASP A 70 0.71 -22.38 3.90
N LEU A 71 -0.32 -23.17 3.60
CA LEU A 71 -1.46 -22.69 2.82
C LEU A 71 -2.30 -21.64 3.58
N ALA A 72 -2.39 -21.72 4.90
CA ALA A 72 -3.10 -20.71 5.71
C ALA A 72 -2.39 -19.35 5.60
N SER A 73 -1.06 -19.36 5.65
CA SER A 73 -0.22 -18.18 5.47
C SER A 73 -0.37 -17.56 4.09
N ALA A 74 -0.33 -18.38 3.03
CA ALA A 74 -0.53 -17.90 1.67
C ALA A 74 -1.92 -17.29 1.48
N ARG A 75 -2.98 -17.94 1.98
CA ARG A 75 -4.35 -17.42 1.96
C ARG A 75 -4.47 -16.09 2.69
N ALA A 76 -3.92 -15.99 3.91
CA ALA A 76 -3.96 -14.75 4.67
C ALA A 76 -3.21 -13.63 3.96
N SER A 77 -2.02 -13.92 3.40
CA SER A 77 -1.24 -12.95 2.62
C SER A 77 -2.05 -12.38 1.45
N GLY A 78 -2.57 -13.24 0.57
CA GLY A 78 -3.28 -12.77 -0.62
C GLY A 78 -4.61 -12.11 -0.29
N LEU A 79 -5.30 -12.57 0.76
CA LEU A 79 -6.55 -11.96 1.21
C LEU A 79 -6.30 -10.55 1.75
N MET A 80 -5.28 -10.37 2.59
CA MET A 80 -4.97 -9.09 3.20
C MET A 80 -4.41 -8.07 2.18
N GLU A 81 -3.68 -8.52 1.16
CA GLU A 81 -3.29 -7.67 0.01
C GLU A 81 -4.54 -7.21 -0.79
N ALA A 82 -5.52 -8.09 -0.98
CA ALA A 82 -6.77 -7.67 -1.62
C ALA A 82 -7.57 -6.68 -0.76
N VAL A 83 -7.49 -6.81 0.57
CA VAL A 83 -8.11 -5.91 1.56
C VAL A 83 -7.47 -4.53 1.54
N GLU A 84 -6.14 -4.42 1.58
CA GLU A 84 -5.47 -3.11 1.58
C GLU A 84 -5.72 -2.34 0.27
N LEU A 85 -5.66 -3.03 -0.87
CA LEU A 85 -5.97 -2.43 -2.17
C LEU A 85 -7.41 -1.94 -2.22
N TYR A 86 -8.38 -2.70 -1.68
CA TYR A 86 -9.76 -2.23 -1.61
C TYR A 86 -9.85 -0.88 -0.87
N HIS A 87 -9.22 -0.76 0.30
CA HIS A 87 -9.27 0.47 1.07
C HIS A 87 -8.56 1.65 0.38
N ALA A 88 -7.43 1.39 -0.30
CA ALA A 88 -6.71 2.41 -1.07
C ALA A 88 -7.44 2.83 -2.36
N GLU A 89 -8.37 2.01 -2.87
CA GLU A 89 -9.24 2.34 -4.00
C GLU A 89 -10.50 3.12 -3.60
N THR A 90 -10.87 3.09 -2.32
CA THR A 90 -12.14 3.64 -1.79
C THR A 90 -11.93 4.60 -0.62
N ILE A 91 -10.90 5.43 -0.68
CA ILE A 91 -10.62 6.43 0.35
C ILE A 91 -11.78 7.43 0.46
N THR A 92 -12.25 7.66 1.69
CA THR A 92 -13.34 8.61 2.01
C THR A 92 -12.85 9.83 2.79
N LEU A 93 -11.53 10.05 2.85
CA LEU A 93 -10.95 11.20 3.52
C LEU A 93 -11.33 12.50 2.78
N PRO A 94 -11.55 13.62 3.50
CA PRO A 94 -11.72 14.91 2.88
C PRO A 94 -10.51 15.28 2.02
N LEU A 95 -10.76 15.77 0.81
CA LEU A 95 -9.72 16.21 -0.11
C LEU A 95 -9.75 17.74 -0.26
N ARG A 96 -8.57 18.33 -0.41
CA ARG A 96 -8.39 19.77 -0.69
C ARG A 96 -7.79 19.94 -2.08
N LEU A 97 -8.42 20.72 -2.95
CA LEU A 97 -7.89 21.06 -4.27
C LEU A 97 -7.18 22.43 -4.23
N ALA A 98 -5.87 22.40 -4.05
CA ALA A 98 -5.04 23.60 -3.84
C ALA A 98 -3.64 23.42 -4.45
N THR A 99 -2.92 24.52 -4.60
CA THR A 99 -1.51 24.52 -4.99
C THR A 99 -0.60 24.29 -3.78
N TYR A 100 0.64 23.82 -4.00
CA TYR A 100 1.62 23.71 -2.92
C TYR A 100 1.93 25.08 -2.31
N GLU A 101 2.07 26.11 -3.15
CA GLU A 101 2.42 27.46 -2.71
C GLU A 101 1.33 28.09 -1.83
N GLU A 102 0.05 27.80 -2.06
CA GLU A 102 -1.04 28.24 -1.16
C GLU A 102 -0.97 27.54 0.20
N LEU A 103 -0.71 26.23 0.20
CA LEU A 103 -0.80 25.40 1.41
C LEU A 103 0.38 25.59 2.36
N ARG A 104 1.61 25.76 1.83
CA ARG A 104 2.84 25.79 2.63
C ARG A 104 2.91 26.92 3.67
N TYR A 105 2.09 27.97 3.53
CA TYR A 105 2.01 29.08 4.49
C TYR A 105 0.84 28.96 5.49
N GLN A 106 -0.07 28.01 5.26
CA GLN A 106 -1.32 27.87 6.03
C GLN A 106 -1.43 26.53 6.77
N HIS A 107 -0.70 25.53 6.30
CA HIS A 107 -0.76 24.16 6.77
C HIS A 107 0.64 23.55 6.84
N ASN A 108 0.79 22.54 7.70
CA ASN A 108 1.91 21.61 7.58
C ASN A 108 1.72 20.82 6.28
N VAL A 109 2.71 20.85 5.41
CA VAL A 109 2.71 20.13 4.13
C VAL A 109 3.98 19.30 4.07
N VAL A 110 3.90 18.10 3.54
CA VAL A 110 5.09 17.27 3.30
C VAL A 110 6.10 18.00 2.41
N GLU A 111 7.39 17.75 2.63
CA GLU A 111 8.47 18.24 1.77
C GLU A 111 8.37 17.60 0.38
N VAL A 112 7.73 18.31 -0.55
CA VAL A 112 7.39 17.81 -1.88
C VAL A 112 8.60 17.47 -2.76
N ASP A 113 9.76 18.06 -2.47
CA ASP A 113 10.99 17.81 -3.21
C ASP A 113 11.66 16.48 -2.82
N ASP A 114 11.32 15.93 -1.64
CA ASP A 114 11.78 14.61 -1.20
C ASP A 114 10.90 13.47 -1.74
N LEU A 115 9.78 13.79 -2.39
CA LEU A 115 8.83 12.81 -2.91
C LEU A 115 9.25 12.29 -4.29
N PRO A 116 9.09 10.98 -4.57
CA PRO A 116 9.36 10.42 -5.88
C PRO A 116 8.41 11.01 -6.93
N ARG A 117 8.99 11.57 -7.99
CA ARG A 117 8.28 12.15 -9.13
C ARG A 117 7.75 11.04 -10.06
N ALA A 118 6.62 11.30 -10.72
CA ALA A 118 6.20 10.48 -11.85
C ALA A 118 7.17 10.62 -13.03
N PHE A 119 7.19 9.64 -13.94
CA PHE A 119 7.85 9.80 -15.23
C PHE A 119 7.19 10.96 -15.98
N GLU A 120 7.99 11.93 -16.44
CA GLU A 120 7.49 13.19 -17.02
C GLU A 120 6.59 14.01 -16.08
N SER A 121 6.95 14.05 -14.80
CA SER A 121 6.23 14.83 -13.78
C SER A 121 5.94 16.25 -14.24
N ARG A 122 4.67 16.65 -14.13
CA ARG A 122 4.21 18.01 -14.43
C ARG A 122 4.22 18.95 -13.23
N PHE A 123 4.79 18.52 -12.11
CA PHE A 123 4.69 19.28 -10.88
C PHE A 123 5.35 20.65 -11.01
N HIS A 124 4.64 21.68 -10.56
CA HIS A 124 5.22 22.95 -10.17
C HIS A 124 4.43 23.52 -8.98
N PRO A 125 5.00 24.41 -8.16
CA PRO A 125 4.38 24.89 -6.91
C PRO A 125 2.98 25.51 -7.08
N PHE A 126 2.68 26.02 -8.26
CA PHE A 126 1.41 26.67 -8.62
C PHE A 126 0.41 25.74 -9.32
N LEU A 127 0.71 24.45 -9.49
CA LEU A 127 -0.22 23.47 -10.04
C LEU A 127 -1.20 23.06 -8.95
N ARG A 128 -2.50 23.06 -9.27
CA ARG A 128 -3.53 22.61 -8.34
C ARG A 128 -3.54 21.08 -8.29
N LEU A 129 -3.41 20.53 -7.08
CA LEU A 129 -3.42 19.10 -6.80
C LEU A 129 -4.48 18.79 -5.75
N LEU A 130 -4.92 17.54 -5.70
CA LEU A 130 -5.67 17.02 -4.57
C LEU A 130 -4.71 16.66 -3.43
N TRP A 131 -5.05 17.11 -2.23
CA TRP A 131 -4.31 16.84 -1.00
C TRP A 131 -5.22 16.16 0.01
N CYS A 132 -4.67 15.22 0.77
CA CYS A 132 -5.35 14.61 1.91
C CYS A 132 -4.51 14.71 3.17
N GLU A 133 -5.17 14.53 4.31
CA GLU A 133 -4.53 14.56 5.61
C GLU A 133 -3.77 13.26 5.89
N GLY A 134 -2.54 13.38 6.37
CA GLY A 134 -1.72 12.31 6.94
C GLY A 134 -1.23 12.70 8.33
N SER A 135 -0.53 11.77 8.98
CA SER A 135 0.08 12.01 10.29
C SER A 135 1.55 11.63 10.24
N ASP A 136 2.41 12.54 10.71
CA ASP A 136 3.82 12.26 10.93
C ASP A 136 3.94 11.36 12.17
N LEU A 137 4.54 10.19 11.99
CA LEU A 137 4.69 9.19 13.04
C LEU A 137 5.68 9.59 14.15
N LEU A 138 6.58 10.54 13.88
CA LEU A 138 7.59 10.99 14.84
C LEU A 138 7.03 12.10 15.73
N SER A 139 6.46 13.14 15.14
CA SER A 139 5.89 14.27 15.87
C SER A 139 4.45 14.03 16.33
N GLY A 140 3.71 13.15 15.64
CA GLY A 140 2.27 12.97 15.82
C GLY A 140 1.43 14.08 15.17
N GLU A 141 2.06 15.06 14.51
CA GLU A 141 1.36 16.18 13.89
C GLU A 141 0.65 15.76 12.60
N SER A 142 -0.42 16.48 12.29
CA SER A 142 -1.13 16.36 11.02
C SER A 142 -0.40 17.16 9.94
N LEU A 143 -0.34 16.60 8.73
CA LEU A 143 0.22 17.26 7.55
C LEU A 143 -0.55 16.86 6.29
N LEU A 144 -0.49 17.74 5.28
CA LEU A 144 -1.06 17.46 3.97
C LEU A 144 -0.05 16.73 3.08
N VAL A 145 -0.52 15.68 2.42
CA VAL A 145 0.23 14.90 1.42
C VAL A 145 -0.52 14.89 0.08
N PRO A 146 0.18 14.80 -1.06
CA PRO A 146 -0.47 14.65 -2.36
C PRO A 146 -1.34 13.40 -2.38
N TYR A 147 -2.62 13.54 -2.72
CA TYR A 147 -3.58 12.44 -2.71
C TYR A 147 -3.19 11.31 -3.67
N GLU A 148 -2.54 11.64 -4.79
CA GLU A 148 -2.04 10.66 -5.77
C GLU A 148 -1.00 9.69 -5.19
N MET A 149 -0.36 10.03 -4.06
CA MET A 149 0.56 9.14 -3.36
C MET A 149 -0.11 8.24 -2.31
N VAL A 150 -1.43 8.40 -2.11
CA VAL A 150 -2.16 7.69 -1.06
C VAL A 150 -3.15 6.67 -1.65
N HIS A 151 -3.78 6.99 -2.77
CA HIS A 151 -4.74 6.09 -3.41
C HIS A 151 -4.09 5.13 -4.43
N THR A 152 -4.77 4.01 -4.68
CA THR A 152 -4.46 3.10 -5.79
C THR A 152 -5.59 3.02 -6.81
N ASN A 153 -6.55 3.93 -6.78
CA ASN A 153 -7.57 4.03 -7.83
C ASN A 153 -6.95 4.53 -9.15
N TYR A 154 -6.81 3.64 -10.12
CA TYR A 154 -6.29 3.91 -11.46
C TYR A 154 -7.38 3.87 -12.55
N ALA A 155 -8.66 3.89 -12.16
CA ALA A 155 -9.75 4.00 -13.11
C ALA A 155 -9.69 5.35 -13.83
N VAL A 156 -9.96 5.35 -15.14
CA VAL A 156 -10.01 6.56 -15.96
C VAL A 156 -11.43 7.13 -16.03
N PRO A 157 -11.60 8.47 -16.02
CA PRO A 157 -10.55 9.50 -15.94
C PRO A 157 -9.90 9.59 -14.55
N LEU A 158 -8.61 9.93 -14.52
CA LEU A 158 -7.87 10.14 -13.27
C LEU A 158 -8.31 11.43 -12.57
N PRO A 159 -8.12 11.54 -11.24
CA PRO A 159 -8.43 12.76 -10.50
C PRO A 159 -7.65 14.00 -10.98
N ASP A 160 -8.19 15.19 -10.70
CA ASP A 160 -7.53 16.46 -11.03
C ASP A 160 -6.15 16.58 -10.39
N GLY A 161 -5.19 17.09 -11.16
CA GLY A 161 -3.81 17.30 -10.70
C GLY A 161 -2.93 16.04 -10.69
N HIS A 162 -3.45 14.87 -11.07
CA HIS A 162 -2.67 13.63 -11.12
C HIS A 162 -1.51 13.69 -12.13
N GLY A 163 -0.46 12.90 -11.89
CA GLY A 163 0.72 12.80 -12.76
C GLY A 163 1.89 13.66 -12.30
N CYS A 164 1.92 14.04 -11.02
CA CYS A 164 3.01 14.83 -10.45
C CYS A 164 3.96 13.95 -9.64
N PHE A 165 3.43 13.00 -8.87
CA PHE A 165 4.19 12.09 -8.01
C PHE A 165 3.95 10.63 -8.39
N ALA A 166 4.83 9.74 -7.93
CA ALA A 166 4.73 8.32 -8.22
C ALA A 166 3.54 7.67 -7.49
N ALA A 167 2.41 7.56 -8.19
CA ALA A 167 1.24 6.83 -7.71
C ALA A 167 1.50 5.32 -7.75
N SER A 168 1.71 4.70 -6.60
CA SER A 168 2.03 3.27 -6.46
C SER A 168 1.47 2.71 -5.16
N SER A 169 1.48 1.38 -5.01
CA SER A 169 1.15 0.72 -3.74
C SER A 169 2.32 0.64 -2.76
N ASN A 170 3.47 1.28 -3.05
CA ASN A 170 4.65 1.17 -2.19
C ASN A 170 4.37 1.70 -0.78
N GLY A 171 4.54 0.85 0.22
CA GLY A 171 4.28 1.20 1.62
C GLY A 171 2.80 1.14 2.03
N LEU A 172 1.90 0.78 1.11
CA LEU A 172 0.53 0.40 1.45
C LEU A 172 0.58 -0.94 2.19
N ALA A 173 -0.13 -1.03 3.32
CA ALA A 173 -0.16 -2.26 4.08
C ALA A 173 -1.44 -2.39 4.91
N SER A 174 -1.84 -3.63 5.13
CA SER A 174 -2.86 -4.01 6.11
C SER A 174 -2.29 -4.85 7.25
N GLY A 175 -3.08 -4.99 8.32
CA GLY A 175 -2.72 -5.77 9.50
C GLY A 175 -3.92 -6.02 10.39
N ASN A 176 -3.75 -6.89 11.39
CA ASN A 176 -4.75 -7.13 12.43
C ASN A 176 -4.90 -5.94 13.38
N THR A 177 -3.89 -5.07 13.42
CA THR A 177 -3.87 -3.83 14.20
C THR A 177 -3.22 -2.73 13.38
N LEU A 178 -3.46 -1.47 13.73
CA LEU A 178 -2.84 -0.33 13.07
C LEU A 178 -1.31 -0.39 13.11
N ILE A 179 -0.72 -0.80 14.25
CA ILE A 179 0.74 -0.88 14.38
C ILE A 179 1.36 -1.97 13.49
N GLU A 180 0.63 -3.06 13.23
CA GLU A 180 1.08 -4.06 12.24
C GLU A 180 1.12 -3.49 10.83
N ALA A 181 0.06 -2.78 10.44
CA ALA A 181 -0.03 -2.15 9.13
C ALA A 181 1.09 -1.11 8.95
N ILE A 182 1.26 -0.21 9.93
CA ILE A 182 2.34 0.79 9.93
C ILE A 182 3.72 0.11 9.83
N SER A 183 3.98 -0.90 10.67
CA SER A 183 5.27 -1.60 10.66
C SER A 183 5.54 -2.27 9.32
N GLN A 184 4.52 -2.90 8.70
CA GLN A 184 4.66 -3.55 7.41
C GLN A 184 4.93 -2.53 6.30
N GLY A 185 4.19 -1.42 6.27
CA GLY A 185 4.37 -0.36 5.28
C GLY A 185 5.77 0.25 5.35
N ILE A 186 6.28 0.54 6.55
CA ILE A 186 7.66 1.02 6.74
C ILE A 186 8.69 0.00 6.25
N CYS A 187 8.52 -1.27 6.60
CA CYS A 187 9.43 -2.33 6.15
C CYS A 187 9.46 -2.45 4.62
N GLU A 188 8.30 -2.34 3.96
CA GLU A 188 8.23 -2.37 2.50
C GLU A 188 8.94 -1.18 1.87
N VAL A 189 8.74 0.04 2.39
CA VAL A 189 9.46 1.23 1.90
C VAL A 189 10.97 1.05 2.03
N ILE A 190 11.45 0.52 3.15
CA ILE A 190 12.88 0.23 3.36
C ILE A 190 13.38 -0.83 2.35
N GLU A 191 12.61 -1.90 2.13
CA GLU A 191 12.94 -2.94 1.15
C GLU A 191 13.07 -2.36 -0.27
N ARG A 192 12.10 -1.53 -0.68
CA ARG A 192 12.09 -0.89 -2.00
C ARG A 192 13.22 0.11 -2.16
N HIS A 193 13.55 0.85 -1.11
CA HIS A 193 14.70 1.76 -1.10
C HIS A 193 16.02 0.99 -1.29
N ALA A 194 16.25 -0.06 -0.50
CA ALA A 194 17.45 -0.89 -0.60
C ALA A 194 17.58 -1.57 -1.98
N THR A 195 16.46 -2.08 -2.52
CA THR A 195 16.41 -2.68 -3.86
C THR A 195 16.76 -1.67 -4.95
N SER A 196 16.25 -0.44 -4.83
CA SER A 196 16.53 0.63 -5.79
C SER A 196 18.00 1.04 -5.78
N LEU A 197 18.62 1.16 -4.60
CA LEU A 197 20.05 1.42 -4.48
C LEU A 197 20.91 0.28 -5.08
N TRP A 198 20.52 -0.98 -4.85
CA TRP A 198 21.22 -2.13 -5.41
C TRP A 198 21.16 -2.16 -6.95
N LYS A 199 19.97 -1.98 -7.53
CA LYS A 199 19.79 -1.91 -9.00
C LYS A 199 20.59 -0.78 -9.62
N ARG A 200 20.61 0.39 -8.97
CA ARG A 200 21.38 1.54 -9.44
C ARG A 200 22.89 1.24 -9.47
N ARG A 201 23.42 0.51 -8.47
CA ARG A 201 24.84 0.10 -8.47
C ARG A 201 25.16 -0.86 -9.62
N GLN A 202 24.31 -1.86 -9.88
CA GLN A 202 24.55 -2.81 -10.97
C GLN A 202 24.47 -2.17 -12.36
N GLY A 203 23.69 -1.09 -12.52
CA GLY A 203 23.67 -0.30 -13.75
C GLY A 203 24.99 0.41 -14.07
N PHE A 204 25.90 0.56 -13.10
CA PHE A 204 27.26 1.09 -13.34
C PHE A 204 28.29 0.00 -13.70
N ASP A 205 27.96 -1.28 -13.54
CA ASP A 205 28.85 -2.41 -13.85
C ASP A 205 28.60 -3.00 -15.27
N GLN A 206 27.71 -2.40 -16.06
CA GLN A 206 27.36 -2.83 -17.43
C GLN A 206 27.74 -1.82 -18.53
N ASP A 207 28.49 -0.77 -18.21
CA ASP A 207 29.17 0.13 -19.16
C ASP A 207 30.70 -0.05 -19.07
#